data_AF-A0A239AXX4-F1
#
_entry.id   AF-A0A239AXX4-F1
#
_cell.length_a   1.000
_cell.length_b   1.000
_cell.length_c   1.000
_cell.angle_alpha   90.00
_cell.angle_beta   90.00
_cell.angle_gamma   90.00
#
_symmetry.space_group_name_H-M   'P 1'
#
loop_
_entity.id
_entity.type
_entity.pdbx_description
1 polymer ?
#
loop_
_entity_poly.entity_id
_entity_poly.type
_entity_poly.pdbx_seq_one_letter_code
_entity_poly.pdbx_strand_id
1 'polypeptide(L)'
;MKSSFVALAALAVFATPTFAQELPQAVKARQGQFNIMALNLGILGGMARGTVDYDADAAQAAADSLVAVSMVSQPALWPEGTDSMSIDGTRAMPAIWENIDDVMAKWAGFGEAATAMAAVAGTGKDAIGPNMGALGAACKACHDTYRAPE
;
A
#
# COMPACT_ATOMS: atom_id res chain seq x y z
N MET A 1 17.51 11.44 -74.51
CA MET A 1 18.39 11.74 -73.36
C MET A 1 17.57 12.44 -72.28
N LYS A 2 17.86 12.10 -71.02
CA LYS A 2 17.55 12.80 -69.76
C LYS A 2 16.18 12.53 -69.11
N SER A 3 16.28 11.64 -68.12
CA SER A 3 15.40 11.33 -67.01
C SER A 3 14.90 12.56 -66.23
N SER A 4 13.80 12.39 -65.50
CA SER A 4 13.55 13.15 -64.27
C SER A 4 13.10 12.20 -63.18
N PHE A 5 13.83 12.26 -62.07
CA PHE A 5 13.79 11.38 -60.91
C PHE A 5 12.57 11.64 -60.03
N VAL A 6 11.94 10.56 -59.57
CA VAL A 6 11.09 10.54 -58.38
C VAL A 6 12.00 10.28 -57.17
N ALA A 7 12.00 11.17 -56.18
CA ALA A 7 12.66 10.93 -54.90
C ALA A 7 11.64 11.04 -53.76
N LEU A 8 11.31 9.87 -53.21
CA LEU A 8 10.38 9.63 -52.10
C LEU A 8 11.01 10.15 -50.79
N ALA A 9 10.34 11.08 -50.11
CA ALA A 9 10.77 11.57 -48.80
C ALA A 9 10.51 10.50 -47.73
N ALA A 10 11.57 9.91 -47.18
CA ALA A 10 11.50 8.99 -46.06
C ALA A 10 11.33 9.78 -44.74
N LEU A 11 10.13 9.72 -44.13
CA LEU A 11 9.94 10.13 -42.75
C LEU A 11 10.64 9.11 -41.83
N ALA A 12 11.76 9.52 -41.22
CA ALA A 12 12.38 8.76 -40.15
C ALA A 12 11.53 8.94 -38.87
N VAL A 13 10.75 7.93 -38.52
CA VAL A 13 10.10 7.85 -37.20
C VAL A 13 11.18 7.47 -36.18
N PHE A 14 11.65 8.45 -35.41
CA PHE A 14 12.48 8.19 -34.24
C PHE A 14 11.58 7.60 -33.14
N ALA A 15 11.59 6.27 -33.00
CA ALA A 15 11.04 5.61 -31.83
C ALA A 15 11.98 5.88 -30.64
N THR A 16 11.64 6.86 -29.80
CA THR A 16 12.30 7.01 -28.49
C THR A 16 11.86 5.84 -27.61
N PRO A 17 12.78 5.04 -27.04
CA PRO A 17 12.40 4.02 -26.07
C PRO A 17 11.79 4.73 -24.85
N THR A 18 10.54 4.39 -24.53
CA THR A 18 9.91 4.81 -23.28
C THR A 18 10.56 4.02 -22.16
N PHE A 19 11.58 4.57 -21.49
CA PHE A 19 12.05 3.97 -20.25
C PHE A 19 10.92 4.09 -19.23
N ALA A 20 10.39 2.96 -18.75
CA ALA A 20 9.48 2.95 -17.62
C ALA A 20 10.18 3.66 -16.45
N GLN A 21 9.56 4.72 -15.93
CA GLN A 21 10.18 5.52 -14.88
C GLN A 21 10.24 4.68 -13.60
N GLU A 22 11.44 4.39 -13.13
CA GLU A 22 11.64 3.66 -11.87
C GLU A 22 10.99 4.44 -10.72
N LEU A 23 10.09 3.79 -9.98
CA LEU A 23 9.44 4.41 -8.84
C LEU A 23 10.47 4.84 -7.78
N PRO A 24 10.32 6.03 -7.17
CA PRO A 24 11.15 6.44 -6.04
C PRO A 24 11.18 5.38 -4.93
N GLN A 25 12.33 5.21 -4.29
CA GLN A 25 12.51 4.19 -3.23
C GLN A 25 11.50 4.33 -2.09
N ALA A 26 11.14 5.58 -1.72
CA ALA A 26 10.12 5.86 -0.71
C ALA A 26 8.73 5.32 -1.11
N VAL A 27 8.36 5.43 -2.40
CA VAL A 27 7.09 4.91 -2.93
C VAL A 27 7.09 3.38 -2.89
N LYS A 28 8.18 2.75 -3.32
CA LYS A 28 8.34 1.28 -3.24
C LYS A 28 8.26 0.80 -1.79
N ALA A 29 8.91 1.50 -0.86
CA ALA A 29 8.92 1.15 0.56
C ALA A 29 7.53 1.23 1.19
N ARG A 30 6.79 2.33 1.00
CA ARG A 30 5.43 2.46 1.56
C ARG A 30 4.45 1.46 0.96
N GLN A 31 4.53 1.20 -0.35
CA GLN A 31 3.71 0.16 -0.99
C GLN A 31 4.06 -1.23 -0.43
N GLY A 32 5.35 -1.51 -0.20
CA GLY A 32 5.81 -2.72 0.46
C GLY A 32 5.22 -2.91 1.86
N GLN A 33 5.15 -1.85 2.67
CA GLN A 33 4.50 -1.91 3.98
C GLN A 33 3.02 -2.29 3.88
N PHE A 34 2.27 -1.64 2.99
CA PHE A 34 0.86 -1.97 2.79
C PHE A 34 0.67 -3.40 2.28
N ASN A 35 1.59 -3.93 1.47
CA ASN A 35 1.55 -5.32 1.03
C ASN A 35 1.82 -6.30 2.19
N ILE A 36 2.78 -6.01 3.07
CA ILE A 36 3.01 -6.82 4.28
C ILE A 36 1.77 -6.79 5.19
N MET A 37 1.15 -5.62 5.36
CA MET A 37 -0.10 -5.50 6.11
C MET A 37 -1.22 -6.34 5.49
N ALA A 38 -1.43 -6.22 4.18
CA ALA A 38 -2.47 -6.97 3.46
C ALA A 38 -2.29 -8.49 3.59
N LEU A 39 -1.05 -8.97 3.49
CA LEU A 39 -0.72 -10.39 3.66
C LEU A 39 -1.13 -10.89 5.04
N ASN A 40 -0.71 -10.19 6.10
CA ASN A 40 -0.99 -10.61 7.48
C ASN A 40 -2.47 -10.46 7.87
N LEU A 41 -3.15 -9.41 7.38
CA LEU A 41 -4.60 -9.28 7.49
C LEU A 41 -5.34 -10.41 6.77
N GLY A 42 -4.81 -10.89 5.64
CA GLY A 42 -5.35 -12.03 4.90
C GLY A 42 -5.32 -13.31 5.73
N ILE A 43 -4.23 -13.57 6.45
CA ILE A 43 -4.09 -14.73 7.35
C ILE A 43 -5.13 -14.66 8.48
N LEU A 44 -5.13 -13.56 9.24
CA LEU A 44 -6.04 -13.37 10.37
C LEU A 44 -7.51 -13.40 9.93
N GLY A 45 -7.83 -12.70 8.83
CA GLY A 45 -9.18 -12.69 8.27
C GLY A 45 -9.61 -14.06 7.74
N GLY A 46 -8.68 -14.83 7.17
CA GLY A 46 -8.93 -16.21 6.74
C GLY A 46 -9.27 -17.12 7.91
N MET A 47 -8.51 -17.03 9.00
CA MET A 47 -8.79 -17.76 10.25
C MET A 47 -10.13 -17.35 10.86
N ALA A 48 -10.40 -16.05 10.94
CA ALA A 48 -11.66 -15.52 11.47
C ALA A 48 -12.88 -16.02 10.67
N ARG A 49 -12.78 -16.09 9.34
CA ARG A 49 -13.84 -16.62 8.45
C ARG A 49 -13.89 -18.15 8.40
N GLY A 50 -12.88 -18.85 8.93
CA GLY A 50 -12.75 -20.30 8.82
C GLY A 50 -12.40 -20.80 7.42
N THR A 51 -11.86 -19.94 6.54
CA THR A 51 -11.32 -20.34 5.24
C THR A 51 -9.87 -20.79 5.33
N VAL A 52 -9.23 -20.53 6.48
CA VAL A 52 -7.91 -21.02 6.87
C VAL A 52 -8.08 -21.61 8.28
N ASP A 53 -7.45 -22.75 8.56
CA ASP A 53 -7.48 -23.35 9.89
C ASP A 53 -6.77 -22.45 10.90
N TYR A 54 -7.30 -22.39 12.12
CA TYR A 54 -6.66 -21.60 13.18
C TYR A 54 -5.37 -22.30 13.64
N ASP A 55 -4.29 -21.54 13.61
CA ASP A 55 -3.00 -21.88 14.18
C ASP A 55 -2.60 -20.69 15.07
N ALA A 56 -2.38 -20.97 16.36
CA ALA A 56 -2.13 -19.94 17.36
C ALA A 56 -0.82 -19.17 17.10
N ASP A 57 0.23 -19.88 16.68
CA ASP A 57 1.54 -19.30 16.44
C ASP A 57 1.50 -18.45 15.16
N ALA A 58 0.85 -18.94 14.11
CA ALA A 58 0.67 -18.19 12.87
C ALA A 58 -0.24 -16.96 13.05
N ALA A 59 -1.30 -17.07 13.87
CA ALA A 59 -2.15 -15.93 14.22
C ALA A 59 -1.35 -14.86 14.98
N GLN A 60 -0.59 -15.28 16.00
CA GLN A 60 0.23 -14.36 16.77
C GLN A 60 1.31 -13.69 15.90
N ALA A 61 2.04 -14.47 15.08
CA ALA A 61 3.06 -13.94 14.19
C ALA A 61 2.49 -12.93 13.17
N ALA A 62 1.28 -13.18 12.65
CA ALA A 62 0.61 -12.25 11.75
C ALA A 62 0.23 -10.94 12.47
N ALA A 63 -0.30 -11.02 13.69
CA ALA A 63 -0.66 -9.85 14.48
C ALA A 63 0.58 -9.03 14.89
N ASP A 64 1.64 -9.70 15.34
CA ASP A 64 2.91 -9.06 15.70
C ASP A 64 3.55 -8.38 14.49
N SER A 65 3.42 -8.96 13.29
CA SER A 65 3.88 -8.31 12.05
C SER A 65 3.12 -7.01 11.76
N LEU A 66 1.83 -6.94 12.04
CA LEU A 66 1.05 -5.71 11.90
C LEU A 66 1.52 -4.62 12.88
N VAL A 67 1.81 -5.00 14.13
CA VAL A 67 2.42 -4.09 15.13
C VAL A 67 3.80 -3.62 14.66
N ALA A 68 4.66 -4.53 14.20
CA ALA A 68 6.00 -4.18 13.73
C ALA A 68 5.96 -3.19 12.55
N VAL A 69 5.04 -3.38 11.59
CA VAL A 69 4.85 -2.44 10.49
C VAL A 69 4.35 -1.09 10.99
N SER A 70 3.40 -1.05 11.93
CA SER A 70 2.85 0.22 12.46
C SER A 70 3.92 1.08 13.16
N MET A 71 4.98 0.45 13.68
CA MET A 71 6.11 1.13 14.33
C MET A 71 7.13 1.73 13.34
N VAL A 72 7.03 1.45 12.05
CA VAL A 72 7.97 2.02 11.07
C VAL A 72 7.74 3.53 10.94
N SER A 73 8.82 4.30 11.09
CA SER A 73 8.81 5.75 10.97
C SER A 73 8.34 6.20 9.58
N GLN A 74 7.33 7.08 9.56
CA GLN A 74 6.63 7.49 8.35
C GLN A 74 7.26 8.65 7.55
N PRO A 75 7.92 9.67 8.14
CA PRO A 75 8.34 10.86 7.39
C PRO A 75 9.16 10.59 6.11
N ALA A 76 10.07 9.61 6.15
CA ALA A 76 10.90 9.26 5.00
C ALA A 76 10.14 8.59 3.83
N LEU A 77 8.89 8.19 4.04
CA LEU A 77 8.06 7.48 3.08
C LEU A 77 7.16 8.39 2.25
N TRP A 78 7.02 9.66 2.67
CA TRP A 78 6.09 10.63 2.09
C TRP A 78 6.79 11.89 1.54
N PRO A 79 7.87 11.78 0.73
CA PRO A 79 8.48 12.96 0.11
C PRO A 79 7.49 13.64 -0.84
N GLU A 80 7.56 14.96 -0.92
CA GLU A 80 6.77 15.78 -1.85
C GLU A 80 6.99 15.34 -3.31
N GLY A 81 5.98 15.58 -4.15
CA GLY A 81 6.01 15.20 -5.57
C GLY A 81 5.92 13.68 -5.81
N THR A 82 5.54 12.90 -4.80
CA THR A 82 5.30 11.46 -4.96
C THR A 82 3.81 11.07 -4.87
N ASP A 83 2.93 12.03 -5.16
CA ASP A 83 1.49 11.83 -5.33
C ASP A 83 1.14 11.34 -6.74
N SER A 84 -0.11 10.92 -6.92
CA SER A 84 -0.64 10.36 -8.17
C SER A 84 -0.82 11.37 -9.30
N MET A 85 -0.71 12.67 -9.02
CA MET A 85 -0.72 13.72 -10.05
C MET A 85 0.70 14.12 -10.48
N SER A 86 1.71 13.79 -9.66
CA SER A 86 3.12 14.10 -9.93
C SER A 86 3.87 12.95 -10.62
N ILE A 87 3.55 11.69 -10.30
CA ILE A 87 4.20 10.50 -10.88
C ILE A 87 3.21 9.37 -11.14
N ASP A 88 3.49 8.56 -12.16
CA ASP A 88 2.79 7.31 -12.42
C ASP A 88 3.18 6.21 -11.42
N GLY A 89 2.31 5.21 -11.24
CA GLY A 89 2.59 4.03 -10.41
C GLY A 89 2.31 4.21 -8.91
N THR A 90 1.63 5.30 -8.52
CA THR A 90 1.15 5.51 -7.16
C THR A 90 -0.30 5.99 -7.15
N ARG A 91 -1.05 5.59 -6.12
CA ARG A 91 -2.45 6.01 -5.87
C ARG A 91 -2.56 6.95 -4.67
N ALA A 92 -1.43 7.43 -4.15
CA ALA A 92 -1.38 8.41 -3.07
C ALA A 92 -1.93 9.74 -3.59
N MET A 93 -3.07 10.20 -3.05
CA MET A 93 -3.68 11.45 -3.51
C MET A 93 -2.89 12.67 -3.00
N PRO A 94 -2.87 13.80 -3.74
CA PRO A 94 -2.21 15.03 -3.31
C PRO A 94 -2.65 15.52 -1.90
N ALA A 95 -3.91 15.25 -1.53
CA ALA A 95 -4.49 15.59 -0.24
C ALA A 95 -3.71 15.05 0.98
N ILE A 96 -2.86 14.03 0.80
CA ILE A 96 -1.97 13.51 1.85
C ILE A 96 -1.03 14.61 2.34
N TRP A 97 -0.42 15.37 1.44
CA TRP A 97 0.57 16.40 1.80
C TRP A 97 -0.10 17.64 2.41
N GLU A 98 -1.35 17.92 2.02
CA GLU A 98 -2.16 18.97 2.62
C GLU A 98 -2.62 18.63 4.05
N ASN A 99 -2.69 17.34 4.40
CA ASN A 99 -3.28 16.84 5.64
C ASN A 99 -2.38 15.79 6.34
N ILE A 100 -1.06 15.96 6.27
CA ILE A 100 -0.12 14.92 6.69
C ILE A 100 -0.28 14.54 8.18
N ASP A 101 -0.62 15.50 9.04
CA ASP A 101 -0.86 15.25 10.47
C ASP A 101 -2.04 14.30 10.70
N ASP A 102 -3.11 14.42 9.90
CA ASP A 102 -4.27 13.54 9.96
C ASP A 102 -3.93 12.14 9.39
N VAL A 103 -3.08 12.06 8.36
CA VAL A 103 -2.54 10.78 7.87
C VAL A 103 -1.73 10.09 8.97
N MET A 104 -0.89 10.84 9.70
CA MET A 104 -0.10 10.30 10.81
C MET A 104 -0.98 9.86 11.98
N ALA A 105 -2.03 10.62 12.31
CA ALA A 105 -3.00 10.23 13.33
C ALA A 105 -3.75 8.95 12.96
N LYS A 106 -4.17 8.80 11.71
CA LYS A 106 -4.80 7.57 11.20
C LYS A 106 -3.84 6.38 11.20
N TRP A 107 -2.55 6.61 10.90
CA TRP A 107 -1.51 5.58 11.01
C TRP A 107 -1.33 5.11 12.45
N ALA A 108 -1.32 6.04 13.42
CA ALA A 108 -1.27 5.70 14.84
C ALA A 108 -2.50 4.88 15.27
N GLY A 109 -3.70 5.23 14.81
CA GLY A 109 -4.93 4.46 15.06
C GLY A 109 -4.89 3.04 14.50
N PHE A 110 -4.23 2.82 13.35
CA PHE A 110 -3.93 1.46 12.89
C PHE A 110 -3.01 0.72 13.86
N GLY A 111 -1.97 1.39 14.38
CA GLY A 111 -1.07 0.82 15.38
C GLY A 111 -1.79 0.36 16.65
N GLU A 112 -2.70 1.16 17.18
CA GLU A 112 -3.54 0.80 18.34
C GLU A 112 -4.39 -0.45 18.06
N ALA A 113 -5.04 -0.50 16.90
CA ALA A 113 -5.84 -1.66 16.49
C ALA A 113 -4.97 -2.92 16.29
N ALA A 114 -3.77 -2.78 15.76
CA ALA A 114 -2.81 -3.86 15.60
C ALA A 114 -2.35 -4.40 16.97
N THR A 115 -2.04 -3.53 17.93
CA THR A 115 -1.68 -3.93 19.29
C THR A 115 -2.84 -4.64 19.99
N ALA A 116 -4.07 -4.17 19.83
CA ALA A 116 -5.25 -4.84 20.37
C ALA A 116 -5.44 -6.26 19.80
N MET A 117 -5.25 -6.44 18.49
CA MET A 117 -5.25 -7.77 17.86
C MET A 117 -4.13 -8.65 18.40
N ALA A 118 -2.89 -8.14 18.48
CA ALA A 118 -1.74 -8.89 18.96
C ALA A 118 -1.89 -9.36 20.41
N ALA A 119 -2.65 -8.64 21.24
CA ALA A 119 -2.94 -9.07 22.62
C ALA A 119 -3.81 -10.33 22.70
N VAL A 120 -4.49 -10.72 21.62
CA VAL A 120 -5.49 -11.81 21.65
C VAL A 120 -5.32 -12.86 20.56
N ALA A 121 -4.55 -12.59 19.50
CA ALA A 121 -4.50 -13.41 18.30
C ALA A 121 -4.11 -14.88 18.57
N GLY A 122 -3.17 -15.13 19.49
CA GLY A 122 -2.76 -16.48 19.88
C GLY A 122 -3.65 -17.19 20.92
N THR A 123 -4.73 -16.54 21.39
CA THR A 123 -5.56 -17.07 22.50
C THR A 123 -6.75 -17.93 22.06
N GLY A 124 -7.04 -17.93 20.76
CA GLY A 124 -8.10 -18.73 20.16
C GLY A 124 -8.75 -18.04 18.96
N LYS A 125 -9.28 -18.84 18.04
CA LYS A 125 -9.97 -18.36 16.82
C LYS A 125 -11.05 -17.31 17.11
N ASP A 126 -11.86 -17.54 18.15
CA ASP A 126 -13.00 -16.70 18.49
C ASP A 126 -12.58 -15.29 18.94
N ALA A 127 -11.30 -15.10 19.34
CA ALA A 127 -10.77 -13.81 19.72
C ALA A 127 -10.36 -12.92 18.53
N ILE A 128 -10.09 -13.52 17.36
CA ILE A 128 -9.63 -12.79 16.16
C ILE A 128 -10.79 -11.98 15.56
N GLY A 129 -11.94 -12.63 15.34
CA GLY A 129 -13.09 -12.04 14.66
C GLY A 129 -13.52 -10.66 15.19
N PRO A 130 -13.71 -10.49 16.51
CA PRO A 130 -14.07 -9.21 17.11
C PRO A 130 -13.07 -8.07 16.85
N ASN A 131 -11.79 -8.38 16.67
CA ASN A 131 -10.73 -7.39 16.47
C ASN A 131 -10.47 -7.06 14.99
N MET A 132 -10.94 -7.89 14.05
CA MET A 132 -10.82 -7.63 12.62
C MET A 132 -11.55 -6.35 12.18
N GLY A 133 -12.66 -6.02 12.85
CA GLY A 133 -13.45 -4.82 12.55
C GLY A 133 -12.65 -3.52 12.76
N ALA A 134 -11.92 -3.42 13.87
CA ALA A 134 -11.10 -2.25 14.18
C ALA A 134 -9.95 -2.06 13.18
N LEU A 135 -9.27 -3.16 12.80
CA LEU A 135 -8.23 -3.14 11.77
C LEU A 135 -8.80 -2.66 10.42
N GLY A 136 -9.92 -3.24 9.99
CA GLY A 136 -10.56 -2.84 8.74
C GLY A 136 -11.03 -1.38 8.73
N ALA A 137 -11.56 -0.90 9.86
CA ALA A 137 -11.96 0.50 10.02
C ALA A 137 -10.77 1.46 9.91
N ALA A 138 -9.62 1.12 10.50
CA ALA A 138 -8.40 1.91 10.37
C ALA A 138 -7.90 1.99 8.92
N CYS A 139 -7.94 0.87 8.17
CA CYS A 139 -7.62 0.87 6.74
C CYS A 139 -8.56 1.79 5.95
N LYS A 140 -9.87 1.67 6.20
CA LYS A 140 -10.91 2.45 5.52
C LYS A 140 -10.77 3.94 5.81
N ALA A 141 -10.52 4.32 7.06
CA ALA A 141 -10.38 5.70 7.49
C ALA A 141 -9.31 6.45 6.68
N CYS A 142 -8.19 5.80 6.34
CA CYS A 142 -7.16 6.40 5.49
C CYS A 142 -7.52 6.31 4.00
N HIS A 143 -7.91 5.14 3.51
CA HIS A 143 -8.11 4.92 2.07
C HIS A 143 -9.29 5.68 1.47
N ASP A 144 -10.36 5.95 2.24
CA ASP A 144 -11.50 6.71 1.74
C ASP A 144 -11.14 8.14 1.31
N THR A 145 -10.11 8.72 1.94
CA THR A 145 -9.72 10.12 1.74
C THR A 145 -8.45 10.27 0.92
N TYR A 146 -7.49 9.36 1.11
CA TYR A 146 -6.10 9.57 0.69
C TYR A 146 -5.62 8.62 -0.41
N ARG A 147 -6.42 7.63 -0.80
CA ARG A 147 -6.04 6.68 -1.85
C ARG A 147 -7.03 6.75 -3.01
N ALA A 148 -6.54 7.07 -4.20
CA ALA A 148 -7.33 7.04 -5.42
C ALA A 148 -7.97 5.64 -5.61
N PRO A 149 -9.16 5.50 -6.23
CA PRO A 149 -9.78 4.20 -6.52
C PRO A 149 -8.94 3.34 -7.50
N GLU A 150 -9.36 2.09 -7.72
CA GLU A 150 -8.82 1.23 -8.79
C GLU A 150 -9.48 1.51 -10.12
#